data_AF-A0A141RHF9-F1
#
_entry.id   AF-A0A141RHF9-F1
#
_cell.length_a   1.000
_cell.length_b   1.000
_cell.length_c   1.000
_cell.angle_alpha   90.00
_cell.angle_beta   90.00
_cell.angle_gamma   90.00
#
_symmetry.space_group_name_H-M   'P 1'
#
loop_
_entity.id
_entity.type
_entity.pdbx_description
1 polymer ?
#
loop_
_entity_poly.entity_id
_entity_poly.type
_entity_poly.pdbx_seq_one_letter_code
_entity_poly.pdbx_strand_id
1 'polypeptide(L)' 'MDTACDWVKPIYGTDHDWNVLDRQTKKDILAHNKAWQANC' A
#
# COMPACT_ATOMS: atom_id res chain seq x y z
N MET A 1 20.01 -2.76 -12.45
CA MET A 1 18.60 -2.87 -12.84
C MET A 1 17.81 -2.40 -11.64
N ASP A 2 17.26 -1.19 -11.68
CA ASP A 2 16.22 -0.79 -10.72
C ASP A 2 14.93 -1.48 -11.15
N THR A 3 14.42 -2.36 -10.31
CA THR A 3 13.11 -2.97 -10.54
C THR A 3 12.03 -2.03 -10.01
N ALA A 4 10.79 -2.18 -10.51
CA ALA A 4 9.64 -1.45 -9.98
C ALA A 4 9.53 -1.55 -8.44
N CYS A 5 9.99 -2.66 -7.89
CA CYS A 5 9.92 -3.04 -6.49
C CYS A 5 10.94 -2.31 -5.60
N ASP A 6 12.01 -1.78 -6.21
CA ASP A 6 13.03 -1.02 -5.48
C ASP A 6 12.50 0.35 -5.07
N TRP A 7 11.68 0.98 -5.92
CA TRP A 7 11.10 2.31 -5.69
C TRP A 7 9.62 2.31 -5.28
N VAL A 8 8.85 1.25 -5.53
CA VAL A 8 7.51 1.06 -4.95
C VAL A 8 7.61 0.26 -3.66
N LYS A 9 6.95 0.71 -2.59
CA LYS A 9 6.89 -0.01 -1.30
C LYS A 9 5.44 -0.20 -0.83
N PRO A 10 5.19 -1.20 0.05
CA PRO A 10 3.93 -1.28 0.75
C PRO A 10 3.67 -0.04 1.58
N ILE A 11 2.40 0.34 1.66
CA ILE A 11 1.95 1.48 2.45
C ILE A 11 1.50 0.95 3.80
N TYR A 12 2.13 1.45 4.85
CA TYR A 12 1.78 1.21 6.25
C TYR A 12 1.32 2.52 6.89
N GLY A 13 0.45 2.40 7.89
CA GLY A 13 -0.05 3.53 8.66
C GLY A 13 -0.19 3.17 10.13
N THR A 14 -0.23 4.20 10.98
CA THR A 14 -0.56 4.07 12.39
C THR A 14 -2.07 3.84 12.58
N ASP A 15 -2.48 3.42 13.77
CA ASP A 15 -3.90 3.27 14.10
C ASP A 15 -4.70 4.58 13.85
N HIS A 16 -4.10 5.73 14.18
CA HIS A 16 -4.72 7.03 13.94
C HIS A 16 -4.96 7.28 12.44
N ASP A 17 -3.97 7.01 11.59
CA ASP A 17 -4.11 7.14 10.13
C ASP A 17 -5.26 6.26 9.62
N TRP A 18 -5.34 5.02 10.08
CA TRP A 18 -6.42 4.11 9.70
C TRP A 18 -7.80 4.57 10.15
N ASN A 19 -7.91 5.32 11.24
CA ASN A 19 -9.20 5.82 11.72
C ASN A 19 -9.70 7.02 10.91
N VAL A 20 -8.80 7.85 10.37
CA VAL A 20 -9.17 9.07 9.63
C VAL A 20 -9.28 8.88 8.12
N LEU A 21 -8.70 7.81 7.55
CA LEU A 21 -8.87 7.47 6.13
C LEU A 21 -10.31 7.06 5.81
N ASP A 22 -10.80 7.43 4.63
CA ASP A 22 -12.07 6.96 4.14
C ASP A 22 -11.99 5.49 3.66
N ARG A 23 -13.16 4.87 3.48
CA ARG A 23 -13.26 3.45 3.12
C ARG A 23 -12.65 3.13 1.75
N GLN A 24 -12.71 4.06 0.79
CA GLN A 24 -12.18 3.83 -0.55
C GLN A 24 -10.65 3.86 -0.52
N THR A 25 -10.03 4.86 0.11
CA THR A 25 -8.57 4.91 0.24
C THR A 25 -8.01 3.67 0.95
N LYS A 26 -8.67 3.15 1.99
CA LYS A 26 -8.26 1.89 2.65
C LYS A 26 -8.26 0.70 1.69
N LYS A 27 -9.28 0.60 0.81
CA LYS A 27 -9.35 -0.48 -0.18
C LYS A 27 -8.25 -0.34 -1.23
N ASP A 28 -7.96 0.88 -1.64
CA ASP A 28 -6.92 1.15 -2.65
C ASP A 28 -5.53 0.81 -2.10
N ILE A 29 -5.26 1.17 -0.84
CA ILE A 29 -4.02 0.77 -0.15
C ILE A 29 -3.91 -0.76 -0.04
N LEU A 30 -5.01 -1.44 0.30
CA LEU A 30 -5.01 -2.90 0.37
C LEU A 30 -4.73 -3.55 -0.99
N ALA A 31 -5.35 -3.03 -2.06
CA ALA A 31 -5.12 -3.52 -3.42
C ALA A 31 -3.67 -3.28 -3.86
N HIS A 32 -3.13 -2.09 -3.60
CA HIS A 32 -1.73 -1.75 -3.84
C HIS A 32 -0.77 -2.72 -3.13
N ASN A 33 -0.94 -2.93 -1.82
CA ASN A 33 -0.05 -3.80 -1.05
C ASN A 33 -0.10 -5.26 -1.52
N LYS A 34 -1.29 -5.75 -1.91
CA LYS A 34 -1.45 -7.09 -2.50
C LYS A 34 -0.78 -7.20 -3.86
N ALA A 35 -0.95 -6.20 -4.72
CA ALA A 35 -0.30 -6.16 -6.03
C ALA A 35 1.22 -6.13 -5.88
N TRP A 36 1.75 -5.32 -4.96
CA TRP A 36 3.17 -5.30 -4.66
C TRP A 36 3.67 -6.68 -4.20
N GLN A 37 2.98 -7.32 -3.24
CA GLN A 37 3.36 -8.64 -2.75
C GLN A 37 3.36 -9.73 -3.84
N ALA A 38 2.47 -9.64 -4.83
CA ALA A 38 2.38 -10.60 -5.91
C ALA A 38 3.43 -10.40 -7.02
N ASN A 39 3.92 -9.16 -7.21
CA ASN A 39 4.75 -8.79 -8.35
C ASN A 39 6.23 -8.56 -8.02
N CYS A 40 6.64 -8.56 -6.74
CA CYS A 40 7.96 -8.07 -6.30
C CYS A 40 8.90 -9.05 -5.58
#